data_AF-A0A7Z9IX91-F1
#
_entry.id   AF-A0A7Z9IX91-F1
#
_cell.length_a   1.000
_cell.length_b   1.000
_cell.length_c   1.000
_cell.angle_alpha   90.00
_cell.angle_beta   90.00
_cell.angle_gamma   90.00
#
_symmetry.space_group_name_H-M   'P 1'
#
loop_
_entity.id
_entity.type
_entity.pdbx_description
1 polymer ?
#
loop_
_entity_poly.entity_id
_entity_poly.type
_entity_poly.pdbx_seq_one_letter_code
_entity_poly.pdbx_strand_id
1 'polypeptide(L)' 'MIVVFGLPNCDACRKALTWLRNQKIEYHFVDYRKNVLEES' A
#
# COMPACT_ATOMS: atom_id res chain seq x y z
N MET A 1 -4.25 9.84 -7.89
CA MET A 1 -3.84 8.43 -7.80
C MET A 1 -2.95 8.28 -6.57
N ILE A 2 -3.41 7.60 -5.53
CA ILE A 2 -2.65 7.42 -4.28
C ILE A 2 -1.95 6.07 -4.31
N VAL A 3 -0.66 6.03 -4.02
CA VAL A 3 0.11 4.79 -3.92
C VAL A 3 0.60 4.62 -2.49
N VAL A 4 0.19 3.53 -1.85
CA VAL A 4 0.56 3.15 -0.49
C VAL A 4 1.65 2.10 -0.57
N PHE A 5 2.87 2.51 -0.27
CA PHE A 5 4.01 1.61 -0.16
C PHE A 5 4.05 1.02 1.24
N GLY A 6 4.14 -0.30 1.34
CA GLY A 6 4.15 -0.94 2.65
C GLY A 6 4.47 -2.41 2.62
N LEU A 7 4.34 -3.02 3.80
CA LEU A 7 4.46 -4.47 3.98
C LEU A 7 3.05 -5.03 4.24
N PRO A 8 2.74 -6.23 3.71
CA PRO A 8 1.41 -6.84 3.84
C PRO A 8 1.09 -7.21 5.30
N ASN A 9 2.13 -7.40 6.13
CA ASN A 9 2.01 -7.66 7.57
C ASN A 9 2.19 -6.40 8.45
N CYS A 10 2.19 -5.20 7.87
CA CYS A 10 2.24 -3.97 8.67
C CYS A 10 0.83 -3.54 9.10
N ASP A 11 0.56 -3.56 10.41
CA ASP A 11 -0.74 -3.15 10.95
C ASP A 11 -1.06 -1.67 10.73
N ALA A 12 -0.04 -0.82 10.65
CA ALA A 12 -0.20 0.59 10.30
C ALA A 12 -0.68 0.75 8.84
N CYS A 13 -0.08 0.00 7.89
CA CYS A 13 -0.54 -0.01 6.50
C CYS A 13 -1.97 -0.51 6.40
N ARG A 14 -2.32 -1.58 7.13
CA ARG A 14 -3.70 -2.10 7.17
C ARG A 14 -4.71 -1.04 7.58
N LYS A 15 -4.44 -0.30 8.66
CA LYS A 15 -5.29 0.80 9.13
C LYS A 15 -5.45 1.90 8.09
N ALA A 16 -4.37 2.31 7.43
CA ALA A 16 -4.40 3.32 6.38
C ALA A 16 -5.25 2.86 5.18
N LEU A 17 -5.08 1.61 4.71
CA LEU A 17 -5.86 1.03 3.62
C LEU A 17 -7.35 0.94 3.97
N THR A 18 -7.68 0.53 5.20
CA THR A 18 -9.07 0.49 5.69
C THR A 18 -9.69 1.88 5.69
N TRP A 19 -8.95 2.90 6.15
CA TRP A 19 -9.44 4.29 6.12
C TRP A 19 -9.68 4.78 4.70
N LEU A 20 -8.72 4.55 3.78
CA LEU A 20 -8.84 4.93 2.38
C LEU A 20 -10.05 4.25 1.70
N ARG A 21 -10.25 2.96 1.98
CA ARG A 21 -11.41 2.19 1.50
C ARG A 21 -12.73 2.75 2.03
N ASN A 22 -12.78 3.14 3.29
CA ASN A 22 -13.97 3.72 3.92
C ASN A 22 -14.33 5.10 3.33
N GLN A 23 -13.31 5.89 2.99
CA GLN A 23 -13.48 7.17 2.29
C GLN A 23 -13.78 7.00 0.78
N LYS A 24 -13.83 5.75 0.27
CA LYS A 24 -13.97 5.43 -1.16
C LYS A 24 -12.90 6.13 -2.02
N ILE A 25 -11.71 6.32 -1.46
CA ILE A 25 -10.58 6.91 -2.18
C ILE A 25 -9.88 5.78 -2.93
N GLU A 26 -9.62 6.00 -4.21
CA GLU A 26 -8.90 5.04 -5.04
C GLU A 26 -7.41 5.04 -4.67
N TYR A 27 -6.88 3.86 -4.33
CA TYR A 27 -5.49 3.69 -3.95
C TYR A 27 -4.90 2.39 -4.52
N HIS A 28 -3.60 2.41 -4.79
CA HIS A 28 -2.79 1.24 -5.11
C HIS A 28 -1.88 0.89 -3.95
N PHE A 29 -1.87 -0.37 -3.54
CA PHE A 29 -0.92 -0.86 -2.55
C PHE A 29 0.27 -1.52 -3.24
N VAL A 30 1.48 -1.08 -2.91
CA VAL A 30 2.74 -1.62 -3.43
C VAL A 30 3.53 -2.26 -2.30
N ASP A 31 3.80 -3.55 -2.46
CA ASP A 31 4.59 -4.32 -1.50
C ASP A 31 6.08 -4.07 -1.71
N TYR A 32 6.74 -3.45 -0.73
CA TYR A 32 8.16 -3.09 -0.81
C TYR A 32 9.11 -4.30 -0.82
N ARG A 33 8.68 -5.45 -0.28
CA ARG A 33 9.48 -6.70 -0.33
C ARG A 33 9.36 -7.40 -1.66
N LYS A 34 8.23 -7.21 -2.35
CA LYS A 34 7.95 -7.87 -3.63
C LYS A 34 8.39 -7.01 -4.82
N ASN A 35 8.36 -5.69 -4.68
CA ASN A 35 9.11 -4.76 -5.51
C ASN A 35 10.56 -4.71 -5.01
N VAL A 36 11.26 -5.85 -5.09
CA VAL A 36 12.71 -5.77 -5.28
C VAL A 36 12.84 -5.03 -6.60
N LEU A 37 13.32 -3.79 -6.52
CA LEU A 37 13.52 -2.88 -7.63
C LEU A 37 14.06 -3.69 -8.81
N GLU A 38 13.29 -3.80 -9.90
CA GLU A 38 13.89 -4.08 -11.21
C GLU A 38 14.73 -2.84 -11.54
N GLU A 39 15.93 -2.78 -10.96
CA GLU A 39 17.04 -2.07 -11.55
C GLU A 39 17.61 -2.99 -12.63
N SER A 40 17.20 -2.79 -13.90
CA SER A 40 17.95 -3.08 -15.13
C SER A 40 17.16 -2.65 -16.37
#